data_AF-A0A4Q2JWF0-F1
#
_entry.id   AF-A0A4Q2JWF0-F1
#
_cell.length_a   1.000
_cell.length_b   1.000
_cell.length_c   1.000
_cell.angle_alpha   90.00
_cell.angle_beta   90.00
_cell.angle_gamma   90.00
#
_symmetry.space_group_name_H-M   'P 1'
#
loop_
_entity.id
_entity.type
_entity.pdbx_description
1 polymer ?
#
loop_
_entity_poly.entity_id
_entity_poly.type
_entity_poly.pdbx_seq_one_letter_code
_entity_poly.pdbx_strand_id
1 'polypeptide(L)'
;MGFVLMELASESPDLTGYAVLATLAGVVVTSVFSVIAVFVGSSLQRSHTQARDREERFSSLLSSSHALVLGLGRVAHAPNRLKRTEFETLFGLHGDSFNRDLASIRLRDSEELVDAVKQFDSALIALTRIAMSRKWATEEWRIARSATLDPHLDRVISEFRSTR
;
A
#
# COMPACT_ATOMS: atom_id res chain seq x y z
N MET A 1 -13.59 -13.35 -62.44
CA MET A 1 -14.78 -14.23 -62.37
C MET A 1 -14.97 -14.67 -60.93
N GLY A 2 -16.13 -14.42 -60.34
CA GLY A 2 -16.56 -15.04 -59.08
C GLY A 2 -17.08 -14.08 -57.99
N PHE A 3 -18.38 -13.73 -58.07
CA PHE A 3 -19.40 -13.47 -57.00
C PHE A 3 -18.98 -12.76 -55.70
N VAL A 4 -19.47 -11.57 -55.31
CA VAL A 4 -20.85 -11.05 -55.06
C VAL A 4 -21.67 -11.90 -54.07
N LEU A 5 -21.83 -11.37 -52.84
CA LEU A 5 -23.08 -11.09 -52.07
C LEU A 5 -22.67 -10.59 -50.65
N MET A 6 -22.96 -9.34 -50.30
CA MET A 6 -24.15 -8.91 -49.52
C MET A 6 -23.99 -9.30 -48.02
N GLU A 7 -23.52 -8.41 -47.15
CA GLU A 7 -24.29 -7.35 -46.46
C GLU A 7 -25.19 -7.90 -45.33
N LEU A 8 -24.98 -7.33 -44.12
CA LEU A 8 -25.73 -7.41 -42.85
C LEU A 8 -25.34 -8.48 -41.82
N ALA A 9 -24.50 -8.07 -40.86
CA ALA A 9 -24.70 -8.27 -39.41
C ALA A 9 -23.58 -7.51 -38.66
N SER A 10 -23.86 -6.27 -38.25
CA SER A 10 -24.15 -5.91 -36.85
C SER A 10 -22.90 -5.61 -36.01
N GLU A 11 -22.62 -4.32 -35.90
CA GLU A 11 -22.58 -3.62 -34.60
C GLU A 11 -22.04 -4.44 -33.41
N SER A 12 -20.76 -4.25 -33.09
CA SER A 12 -20.25 -4.29 -31.71
C SER A 12 -18.83 -3.72 -31.64
N PRO A 13 -18.66 -2.42 -31.34
CA PRO A 13 -17.42 -1.93 -30.77
C PRO A 13 -17.41 -2.23 -29.25
N ASP A 14 -16.23 -2.40 -28.68
CA ASP A 14 -15.93 -2.35 -27.24
C ASP A 14 -16.13 -3.59 -26.36
N LEU A 15 -15.48 -4.71 -26.70
CA LEU A 15 -15.24 -5.80 -25.73
C LEU A 15 -13.76 -6.13 -25.48
N THR A 16 -12.83 -5.58 -26.27
CA THR A 16 -11.38 -5.77 -26.07
C THR A 16 -10.75 -4.76 -25.09
N GLY A 17 -11.35 -3.57 -24.92
CA GLY A 17 -10.86 -2.56 -23.96
C GLY A 17 -11.14 -2.92 -22.49
N TYR A 18 -12.25 -3.61 -22.21
CA TYR A 18 -12.66 -3.97 -20.85
C TYR A 18 -11.91 -5.19 -20.31
N ALA A 19 -11.47 -6.12 -21.17
CA ALA A 19 -10.71 -7.30 -20.75
C ALA A 19 -9.31 -6.94 -20.22
N VAL A 20 -8.65 -5.95 -20.82
CA VAL A 20 -7.32 -5.48 -20.38
C VAL A 20 -7.43 -4.64 -19.09
N LEU A 21 -8.51 -3.87 -18.92
CA LEU A 21 -8.78 -3.13 -17.68
C LEU A 21 -9.13 -4.04 -16.50
N ALA A 22 -9.82 -5.15 -16.74
CA ALA A 22 -10.15 -6.12 -15.69
C ALA A 22 -8.92 -6.90 -15.19
N THR A 23 -7.90 -7.08 -16.02
CA THR A 23 -6.70 -7.84 -15.62
C THR A 23 -5.70 -6.95 -14.85
N LEU A 24 -5.70 -5.64 -15.09
CA LEU A 24 -4.79 -4.70 -14.43
C LEU A 24 -5.24 -4.23 -13.04
N ALA A 25 -6.53 -4.39 -12.70
CA ALA A 25 -7.03 -4.16 -11.34
C ALA A 25 -6.67 -5.30 -10.35
N GLY A 26 -6.29 -6.48 -10.85
CA GLY A 26 -6.08 -7.67 -10.02
C GLY A 26 -4.66 -7.90 -9.51
N VAL A 27 -3.64 -7.27 -10.10
CA VAL A 27 -2.23 -7.68 -9.88
C VAL A 27 -1.55 -6.96 -8.71
N VAL A 28 -2.05 -5.81 -8.25
CA VAL A 28 -1.43 -5.08 -7.12
C VAL A 28 -2.08 -5.38 -5.77
N VAL A 29 -3.33 -5.86 -5.76
CA VAL A 29 -4.01 -6.26 -4.51
C VAL A 29 -3.51 -7.63 -4.03
N THR A 30 -3.07 -8.51 -4.93
CA THR A 30 -2.65 -9.87 -4.59
C THR A 30 -1.28 -9.93 -3.91
N SER A 31 -0.35 -9.03 -4.23
CA SER A 31 1.02 -9.08 -3.67
C SER A 31 1.05 -8.84 -2.16
N VAL A 32 0.18 -7.97 -1.64
CA VAL A 32 0.09 -7.66 -0.20
C VAL A 32 -0.67 -8.75 0.56
N PHE A 33 -1.73 -9.30 -0.04
CA PHE A 33 -2.52 -10.39 0.57
C PHE A 33 -1.73 -11.71 0.69
N SER A 34 -0.87 -12.03 -0.27
CA SER A 34 -0.03 -13.24 -0.19
C SER A 34 0.97 -13.20 0.98
N VAL A 35 1.44 -12.01 1.39
CA VAL A 35 2.35 -11.87 2.54
C VAL A 35 1.62 -12.08 3.87
N ILE A 36 0.36 -11.65 3.96
CA ILE A 36 -0.47 -11.79 5.17
C ILE A 36 -0.90 -13.27 5.35
N ALA A 37 -1.29 -13.95 4.27
CA ALA A 37 -1.84 -15.30 4.35
C ALA A 37 -0.79 -16.39 4.66
N VAL A 38 0.46 -16.22 4.22
CA VAL A 38 1.53 -17.22 4.44
C VAL A 38 2.07 -17.19 5.88
N PHE A 39 1.85 -16.11 6.62
CA PHE A 39 2.47 -15.91 7.94
C PHE A 39 1.75 -16.61 9.10
N VAL A 40 0.47 -16.96 8.94
CA VAL A 40 -0.36 -17.53 10.03
C VAL A 40 0.01 -19.00 10.35
N GLY A 41 0.79 -19.68 9.50
CA GLY A 41 0.90 -21.14 9.47
C GLY A 41 1.96 -21.83 10.32
N SER A 42 2.98 -21.17 10.87
CA SER A 42 4.12 -21.90 11.48
C SER A 42 4.33 -21.55 12.96
N SER A 43 3.86 -22.43 13.86
CA SER A 43 3.97 -22.21 15.29
C SER A 43 4.10 -23.50 16.13
N LEU A 44 5.21 -23.69 16.87
CA LEU A 44 5.28 -24.60 18.03
C LEU A 44 6.13 -24.10 19.24
N GLN A 45 5.37 -23.80 20.31
CA GLN A 45 5.60 -23.82 21.76
C GLN A 45 6.79 -23.06 22.42
N ARG A 46 6.39 -22.01 23.18
CA ARG A 46 7.06 -21.20 24.22
C ARG A 46 7.91 -19.98 23.84
N SER A 47 8.53 -19.90 22.64
CA SER A 47 8.90 -18.59 22.05
C SER A 47 7.71 -17.88 21.36
N HIS A 48 6.56 -18.56 21.33
CA HIS A 48 5.41 -18.20 20.52
C HIS A 48 4.63 -16.98 20.95
N THR A 49 4.56 -16.65 22.23
CA THR A 49 3.82 -15.46 22.66
C THR A 49 4.56 -14.20 22.24
N GLN A 50 5.87 -14.10 22.50
CA GLN A 50 6.63 -12.94 22.04
C GLN A 50 6.70 -12.83 20.51
N ALA A 51 6.88 -13.95 19.81
CA ALA A 51 6.86 -13.98 18.35
C ALA A 51 5.49 -13.60 17.78
N ARG A 52 4.39 -14.12 18.34
CA ARG A 52 3.02 -13.77 17.91
C ARG A 52 2.69 -12.32 18.24
N ASP A 53 2.97 -11.85 19.45
CA ASP A 53 2.72 -10.47 19.83
C ASP A 53 3.49 -9.51 18.91
N ARG A 54 4.71 -9.89 18.51
CA ARG A 54 5.53 -9.15 17.55
C ARG A 54 4.93 -9.17 16.15
N GLU A 55 4.48 -10.33 15.68
CA GLU A 55 3.78 -10.49 14.40
C GLU A 55 2.49 -9.68 14.34
N GLU A 56 1.70 -9.69 15.42
CA GLU A 56 0.47 -8.91 15.54
C GLU A 56 0.77 -7.41 15.49
N ARG A 57 1.78 -6.93 16.23
CA ARG A 57 2.21 -5.51 16.15
C ARG A 57 2.65 -5.13 14.75
N PHE A 58 3.46 -5.97 14.11
CA PHE A 58 3.98 -5.71 12.76
C PHE A 58 2.86 -5.71 11.72
N SER A 59 1.94 -6.67 11.80
CA SER A 59 0.74 -6.73 10.95
C SER A 59 -0.15 -5.52 11.15
N SER A 60 -0.36 -5.09 12.40
CA SER A 60 -1.11 -3.87 12.73
C SER A 60 -0.47 -2.64 12.09
N LEU A 61 0.86 -2.48 12.25
CA LEU A 61 1.62 -1.40 11.63
C LEU A 61 1.48 -1.40 10.10
N LEU A 62 1.63 -2.55 9.45
CA LEU A 62 1.50 -2.64 7.99
C LEU A 62 0.07 -2.28 7.53
N SER A 63 -0.94 -2.73 8.27
CA SER A 63 -2.34 -2.43 7.98
C SER A 63 -2.65 -0.94 8.11
N SER A 64 -2.24 -0.30 9.21
CA SER A 64 -2.45 1.13 9.43
C SER A 64 -1.65 2.00 8.45
N SER A 65 -0.42 1.59 8.13
CA SER A 65 0.41 2.22 7.09
C SER A 65 -0.25 2.13 5.72
N HIS A 66 -0.78 0.96 5.35
CA HIS A 66 -1.47 0.77 4.08
C HIS A 66 -2.71 1.67 3.95
N ALA A 67 -3.51 1.78 5.02
CA ALA A 67 -4.64 2.71 5.06
C ALA A 67 -4.21 4.16 4.85
N LEU A 68 -3.11 4.59 5.48
CA LEU A 68 -2.52 5.91 5.25
C LEU A 68 -2.08 6.11 3.80
N VAL A 69 -1.39 5.14 3.21
CA VAL A 69 -0.92 5.21 1.82
C VAL A 69 -2.07 5.29 0.82
N LEU A 70 -3.14 4.51 1.02
CA LEU A 70 -4.34 4.61 0.19
C LEU A 70 -5.02 5.96 0.34
N GLY A 71 -5.12 6.46 1.58
CA GLY A 71 -5.67 7.78 1.84
C GLY A 71 -4.83 8.90 1.22
N LEU A 72 -3.50 8.79 1.24
CA LEU A 72 -2.61 9.73 0.57
C LEU A 72 -2.83 9.74 -0.95
N GLY A 73 -3.26 8.62 -1.55
CA GLY A 73 -3.74 8.61 -2.93
C GLY A 73 -4.94 9.51 -3.16
N ARG A 74 -5.92 9.52 -2.25
CA ARG A 74 -7.05 10.46 -2.31
C ARG A 74 -6.56 11.90 -2.22
N VAL A 75 -5.66 12.20 -1.28
CA VAL A 75 -5.04 13.53 -1.14
C VAL A 75 -4.30 13.93 -2.41
N ALA A 76 -3.52 13.02 -3.01
CA ALA A 76 -2.73 13.27 -4.21
C ALA A 76 -3.60 13.66 -5.42
N HIS A 77 -4.75 12.99 -5.60
CA HIS A 77 -5.69 13.23 -6.69
C HIS A 77 -6.69 14.37 -6.44
N ALA A 78 -6.84 14.79 -5.18
CA ALA A 78 -7.72 15.88 -4.82
C ALA A 78 -7.29 17.21 -5.48
N PRO A 79 -8.25 18.08 -5.87
CA PRO A 79 -7.95 19.46 -6.23
C PRO A 79 -7.15 20.17 -5.14
N ASN A 80 -6.19 21.01 -5.51
CA ASN A 80 -5.29 21.68 -4.56
C ASN A 80 -6.02 22.36 -3.39
N ARG A 81 -7.18 22.98 -3.65
CA ARG A 81 -8.01 23.63 -2.63
C ARG A 81 -8.60 22.68 -1.57
N LEU A 82 -8.75 21.39 -1.88
CA LEU A 82 -9.34 20.37 -0.99
C LEU A 82 -8.29 19.50 -0.30
N LYS A 83 -7.02 19.55 -0.74
CA LYS A 83 -5.96 18.67 -0.22
C LYS A 83 -5.80 18.73 1.28
N ARG A 84 -5.92 19.92 1.88
CA ARG A 84 -5.83 20.10 3.32
C ARG A 84 -6.96 19.37 4.06
N THR A 85 -8.20 19.55 3.62
CA THR A 85 -9.37 18.88 4.21
C THR A 85 -9.30 17.37 4.05
N GLU A 86 -8.88 16.88 2.87
CA GLU A 86 -8.68 15.45 2.63
C GLU A 86 -7.57 14.87 3.52
N PHE A 87 -6.48 15.62 3.71
CA PHE A 87 -5.39 15.22 4.59
C PHE A 87 -5.82 15.19 6.06
N GLU A 88 -6.53 16.21 6.53
CA GLU A 88 -7.07 16.27 7.90
C GLU A 88 -8.05 15.12 8.16
N THR A 89 -8.90 14.79 7.17
CA THR A 89 -9.81 13.64 7.25
C THR A 89 -9.05 12.32 7.31
N LEU A 90 -8.06 12.13 6.43
CA LEU A 90 -7.18 10.96 6.44
C LEU A 90 -6.48 10.78 7.79
N PHE A 91 -5.86 11.85 8.29
CA PHE A 91 -5.10 11.80 9.53
C PHE A 91 -6.01 11.57 10.73
N GLY A 92 -7.20 12.16 10.77
CA GLY A 92 -8.19 11.90 11.82
C GLY A 92 -8.70 10.45 11.84
N LEU A 93 -8.77 9.79 10.67
CA LEU A 93 -9.24 8.39 10.59
C LEU A 93 -8.16 7.37 10.91
N HIS A 94 -6.91 7.64 10.53
CA HIS A 94 -5.85 6.61 10.52
C HIS A 94 -4.59 6.98 11.30
N GLY A 95 -4.38 8.28 11.59
CA GLY A 95 -3.17 8.79 12.26
C GLY A 95 -2.99 8.20 13.66
N ASP A 96 -4.07 8.12 14.44
CA ASP A 96 -4.00 7.58 15.82
C ASP A 96 -3.68 6.08 15.87
N SER A 97 -4.18 5.29 14.91
CA SER A 97 -3.84 3.87 14.83
C SER A 97 -2.37 3.69 14.45
N PHE A 98 -1.93 4.39 13.40
CA PHE A 98 -0.55 4.31 12.94
C PHE A 98 0.45 4.76 14.01
N ASN A 99 0.19 5.89 14.69
CA ASN A 99 1.06 6.38 15.76
C ASN A 99 1.16 5.40 16.93
N ARG A 100 0.06 4.73 17.27
CA ARG A 100 0.02 3.70 18.30
C ARG A 100 0.84 2.47 17.91
N ASP A 101 0.67 1.98 16.68
CA ASP A 101 1.41 0.83 16.16
C ASP A 101 2.92 1.12 16.10
N LEU A 102 3.27 2.32 15.62
CA LEU A 102 4.64 2.83 15.54
C LEU A 102 5.29 2.92 16.92
N ALA A 103 4.59 3.48 17.90
CA ALA A 103 5.07 3.54 19.29
C ALA A 103 5.26 2.13 19.89
N SER A 104 4.35 1.21 19.57
CA SER A 104 4.41 -0.17 20.04
C SER A 104 5.68 -0.89 19.58
N ILE A 105 6.05 -0.75 18.30
CA ILE A 105 7.30 -1.29 17.75
C ILE A 105 8.52 -0.61 18.40
N ARG A 106 8.53 0.73 18.48
CA ARG A 106 9.65 1.50 19.07
C ARG A 106 10.00 1.11 20.51
N LEU A 107 9.04 0.59 21.27
CA LEU A 107 9.21 0.24 22.67
C LEU A 107 9.59 -1.22 22.92
N ARG A 108 9.33 -2.13 21.98
CA ARG A 108 9.28 -3.59 22.26
C ARG A 108 10.09 -4.44 21.29
N ASP A 109 10.66 -3.84 20.25
CA ASP A 109 11.34 -4.54 19.18
C ASP A 109 12.82 -4.14 19.08
N SER A 110 13.58 -4.89 18.28
CA SER A 110 15.04 -4.69 18.15
C SER A 110 15.39 -3.33 17.54
N GLU A 111 16.58 -2.83 17.84
CA GLU A 111 17.06 -1.53 17.38
C GLU A 111 17.06 -1.43 15.85
N GLU A 112 17.45 -2.50 15.16
CA GLU A 112 17.48 -2.57 13.70
C GLU A 112 16.08 -2.43 13.08
N LEU A 113 15.09 -3.14 13.65
CA LEU A 113 13.70 -3.03 13.18
C LEU A 113 13.14 -1.63 13.48
N VAL A 114 13.44 -1.09 14.66
CA VAL A 114 13.04 0.26 15.04
C VAL A 114 13.62 1.30 14.08
N ASP A 115 14.88 1.17 13.69
CA ASP A 115 15.52 2.10 12.76
C ASP A 115 14.99 1.97 11.33
N ALA A 116 14.71 0.76 10.85
CA ALA A 116 14.03 0.56 9.58
C ALA A 116 12.63 1.21 9.58
N VAL A 117 11.88 1.03 10.67
CA VAL A 117 10.54 1.62 10.82
C VAL A 117 10.59 3.15 10.93
N LYS A 118 11.62 3.74 11.57
CA LYS A 118 11.84 5.21 11.55
C LYS A 118 12.10 5.74 10.14
N GLN A 119 12.85 5.01 9.33
CA GLN A 119 13.11 5.40 7.94
C GLN A 119 11.83 5.31 7.10
N PHE A 120 11.03 4.27 7.31
CA PHE A 120 9.72 4.13 6.67
C PHE A 120 8.75 5.25 7.08
N ASP A 121 8.69 5.60 8.37
CA ASP A 121 7.93 6.76 8.87
C ASP A 121 8.38 8.07 8.19
N SER A 122 9.70 8.28 8.08
CA SER A 122 10.26 9.44 7.36
C SER A 122 9.87 9.46 5.87
N ALA A 123 9.81 8.30 5.23
CA ALA A 123 9.37 8.14 3.85
C ALA A 123 7.87 8.45 3.69
N LEU A 124 7.03 8.06 4.66
CA LEU A 124 5.60 8.44 4.68
C LEU A 124 5.41 9.95 4.84
N ILE A 125 6.23 10.62 5.66
CA ILE A 125 6.23 12.09 5.77
C ILE A 125 6.63 12.73 4.45
N ALA A 126 7.68 12.22 3.78
CA ALA A 126 8.09 12.70 2.47
C ALA A 126 6.98 12.51 1.43
N LEU A 127 6.36 11.33 1.40
CA LEU A 127 5.24 11.02 0.53
C LEU A 127 4.04 11.94 0.77
N THR A 128 3.76 12.29 2.03
CA THR A 128 2.73 13.26 2.39
C THR A 128 3.02 14.63 1.75
N ARG A 129 4.26 15.11 1.82
CA ARG A 129 4.66 16.36 1.16
C ARG A 129 4.50 16.29 -0.36
N ILE A 130 4.87 15.15 -0.97
CA ILE A 130 4.68 14.89 -2.39
C ILE A 130 3.18 14.93 -2.76
N ALA A 131 2.33 14.22 -2.00
CA ALA A 131 0.89 14.20 -2.21
C ALA A 131 0.29 15.61 -2.12
N MET A 132 0.79 16.46 -1.21
CA MET A 132 0.31 17.82 -1.01
C MET A 132 0.76 18.81 -2.09
N SER A 133 1.87 18.54 -2.80
CA SER A 133 2.52 19.51 -3.67
C SER A 133 1.70 19.98 -4.88
N ARG A 134 0.96 19.07 -5.51
CA ARG A 134 0.17 19.32 -6.72
C ARG A 134 -0.91 18.27 -6.89
N LYS A 135 -1.87 18.50 -7.79
CA LYS A 135 -2.77 17.44 -8.25
C LYS A 135 -1.99 16.48 -9.14
N TRP A 136 -1.94 15.22 -8.75
CA TRP A 136 -1.22 14.19 -9.49
C TRP A 136 -2.15 13.44 -10.44
N ALA A 137 -1.66 13.09 -11.62
CA ALA A 137 -2.25 12.04 -12.43
C ALA A 137 -2.02 10.67 -11.76
N THR A 138 -2.92 9.71 -11.99
CA THR A 138 -2.85 8.37 -11.40
C THR A 138 -1.50 7.70 -11.60
N GLU A 139 -0.98 7.74 -12.83
CA GLU A 139 0.28 7.08 -13.16
C GLU A 139 1.49 7.78 -12.54
N GLU A 140 1.54 9.11 -12.61
CA GLU A 140 2.62 9.87 -11.98
C GLU A 140 2.65 9.68 -10.46
N TRP A 141 1.49 9.64 -9.82
CA TRP A 141 1.38 9.35 -8.39
C TRP A 141 1.88 7.94 -8.07
N ARG A 142 1.50 6.94 -8.88
CA ARG A 142 1.93 5.55 -8.69
C ARG A 142 3.45 5.44 -8.69
N ILE A 143 4.11 6.04 -9.69
CA ILE A 143 5.58 6.06 -9.83
C ILE A 143 6.25 6.80 -8.67
N ALA A 144 5.75 8.00 -8.33
CA ALA A 144 6.33 8.78 -7.24
C ALA A 144 6.19 8.06 -5.88
N ARG A 145 5.03 7.43 -5.65
CA ARG A 145 4.77 6.63 -4.44
C ARG A 145 5.70 5.44 -4.34
N SER A 146 5.81 4.62 -5.39
CA SER A 146 6.68 3.43 -5.37
C SER A 146 8.14 3.81 -5.16
N ALA A 147 8.63 4.83 -5.88
CA ALA A 147 10.00 5.33 -5.73
C ALA A 147 10.28 5.86 -4.31
N THR A 148 9.27 6.40 -3.63
CA THR A 148 9.41 6.94 -2.28
C THR A 148 9.27 5.88 -1.19
N LEU A 149 8.41 4.88 -1.33
CA LEU A 149 8.09 3.95 -0.25
C LEU A 149 8.74 2.58 -0.36
N ASP A 150 8.80 2.01 -1.57
CA ASP A 150 9.15 0.60 -1.76
C ASP A 150 10.53 0.26 -1.17
N PRO A 151 11.59 1.09 -1.35
CA PRO A 151 12.90 0.79 -0.75
C PRO A 151 12.87 0.71 0.77
N HIS A 152 12.04 1.53 1.42
CA HIS A 152 11.93 1.56 2.88
C HIS A 152 11.04 0.45 3.42
N LEU A 153 9.98 0.10 2.68
CA LEU A 153 9.11 -1.03 3.03
C LEU A 153 9.87 -2.35 2.91
N ASP A 154 10.63 -2.54 1.85
CA ASP A 154 11.47 -3.72 1.64
C ASP A 154 12.49 -3.88 2.78
N ARG A 155 13.09 -2.77 3.22
CA ARG A 155 13.99 -2.77 4.38
C ARG A 155 13.28 -3.22 5.65
N VAL A 156 12.11 -2.64 5.96
CA VAL A 156 11.32 -3.02 7.14
C VAL A 156 10.96 -4.50 7.13
N ILE A 157 10.53 -5.03 5.98
CA ILE A 157 10.20 -6.45 5.81
C ILE A 157 11.44 -7.33 5.97
N SER A 158 12.59 -6.91 5.42
CA SER A 158 13.86 -7.62 5.55
C SER A 158 14.31 -7.70 7.01
N GLU A 159 14.34 -6.57 7.72
CA GLU A 159 14.77 -6.52 9.13
C GLU A 159 13.86 -7.38 10.01
N PHE A 160 12.54 -7.29 9.79
CA PHE A 160 11.57 -8.12 10.51
C PHE A 160 11.79 -9.62 10.29
N ARG A 161 12.18 -10.04 9.08
CA ARG A 161 12.49 -11.44 8.76
C ARG A 161 13.84 -11.91 9.32
N SER A 162 14.83 -11.02 9.37
CA SER A 162 16.19 -11.35 9.81
C SER A 162 16.31 -11.62 11.32
N THR A 163 15.34 -11.13 12.09
CA THR A 163 15.31 -11.25 13.56
C THR A 163 14.40 -12.40 14.03
N ARG A 164 14.14 -13.39 13.16
CA ARG A 164 13.54 -14.69 13.48
C ARG A 164 14.62 -15.73 13.70
#